data_AF-A0A3S0K5M8-F1
#
_entry.id   AF-A0A3S0K5M8-F1
#
_cell.length_a   1.000
_cell.length_b   1.000
_cell.length_c   1.000
_cell.angle_alpha   90.00
_cell.angle_beta   90.00
_cell.angle_gamma   90.00
#
_symmetry.space_group_name_H-M   'P 1'
#
loop_
_entity.id
_entity.type
_entity.pdbx_description
1 polymer ?
#
loop_
_entity_poly.entity_id
_entity_poly.type
_entity_poly.pdbx_seq_one_letter_code
_entity_poly.pdbx_strand_id
1 'polypeptide(L)'
;MKTTPAPSLRAQLGRTLFSLAFISCGAVLGGSLYQMVAEVPNWSTNPAEELQAYRQFFRFSHAGYFFQTLVPFTLLSLLAATALLWNQGRALRRPLLLLLAGLVVNEVFTFAYFMPRNLVLFLPSTASIDADTVNTMAREWQMANYPRLVVTLGIVYTFLRTHRLLSWLPETKAAAHAGATRPAAELRPELTH
;
A
#
# COMPACT_ATOMS: atom_id res chain seq x y z
N MET A 1 -20.77 -22.19 -26.20
CA MET A 1 -20.00 -21.81 -25.00
C MET A 1 -19.09 -20.65 -25.39
N LYS A 2 -19.37 -19.40 -24.97
CA LYS A 2 -18.52 -18.24 -25.33
C LYS A 2 -17.29 -18.24 -24.42
N THR A 3 -16.13 -18.62 -24.96
CA THR A 3 -14.86 -18.55 -24.25
C THR A 3 -14.49 -17.08 -24.04
N THR A 4 -14.41 -16.65 -22.78
CA THR A 4 -13.89 -15.31 -22.46
C THR A 4 -12.41 -15.26 -22.87
N PRO A 5 -11.97 -14.25 -23.63
CA PRO A 5 -10.56 -14.14 -24.01
C PRO A 5 -9.68 -14.06 -22.77
N ALA A 6 -8.51 -14.72 -22.82
CA ALA A 6 -7.53 -14.69 -21.75
C ALA A 6 -7.04 -13.25 -21.52
N PRO A 7 -6.78 -12.86 -20.26
CA PRO A 7 -6.41 -11.48 -19.97
C PRO A 7 -5.07 -11.11 -20.57
N SER A 8 -4.93 -9.87 -21.04
CA SER A 8 -3.65 -9.38 -21.60
C SER A 8 -2.51 -9.49 -20.57
N LEU A 9 -1.27 -9.74 -21.02
CA LEU A 9 -0.08 -9.80 -20.14
C LEU A 9 0.04 -8.56 -19.25
N ARG A 10 -0.24 -7.38 -19.81
CA ARG A 10 -0.28 -6.11 -19.06
C ARG A 10 -1.26 -6.14 -17.90
N ALA A 11 -2.47 -6.66 -18.14
CA ALA A 11 -3.51 -6.78 -17.11
C ALA A 11 -3.15 -7.82 -16.04
N GLN A 12 -2.57 -8.94 -16.46
CA GLN A 12 -2.07 -9.97 -15.53
C GLN A 12 -0.98 -9.41 -14.62
N LEU A 13 0.05 -8.77 -15.19
CA LEU A 13 1.12 -8.11 -14.41
C LEU A 13 0.57 -7.06 -13.46
N GLY A 14 -0.39 -6.23 -13.91
CA GLY A 14 -1.05 -5.25 -13.07
C GLY A 14 -1.78 -5.86 -11.87
N ARG A 15 -2.48 -6.99 -12.07
CA ARG A 15 -3.16 -7.72 -10.98
C ARG A 15 -2.17 -8.37 -10.02
N THR A 16 -1.06 -8.91 -10.52
CA THR A 16 0.01 -9.48 -9.68
C THR A 16 0.63 -8.40 -8.81
N LEU A 17 1.02 -7.26 -9.38
CA LEU A 17 1.60 -6.14 -8.61
C LEU A 17 0.61 -5.54 -7.61
N PHE A 18 -0.67 -5.46 -7.96
CA PHE A 18 -1.73 -5.06 -7.03
C PHE A 18 -1.82 -6.02 -5.83
N SER A 19 -1.73 -7.33 -6.09
CA SER A 19 -1.78 -8.36 -5.04
C SER A 19 -0.55 -8.33 -4.14
N LEU A 20 0.65 -8.11 -4.72
CA LEU A 20 1.89 -7.93 -3.97
C LEU A 20 1.82 -6.68 -3.08
N ALA A 21 1.30 -5.57 -3.60
CA ALA A 21 1.06 -4.37 -2.81
C ALA A 21 0.07 -4.64 -1.66
N PHE A 22 -1.00 -5.39 -1.91
CA PHE A 22 -1.96 -5.74 -0.88
C PHE A 22 -1.35 -6.60 0.23
N ILE A 23 -0.60 -7.65 -0.12
CA ILE A 23 0.08 -8.53 0.85
C ILE A 23 1.08 -7.73 1.68
N SER A 24 1.89 -6.89 1.02
CA SER A 24 2.89 -6.06 1.70
C SER A 24 2.23 -5.02 2.63
N CYS A 25 1.13 -4.39 2.20
CA CYS A 25 0.34 -3.49 3.04
C CYS A 25 -0.25 -4.22 4.27
N GLY A 26 -0.73 -5.46 4.07
CA GLY A 26 -1.19 -6.31 5.16
C GLY A 26 -0.08 -6.65 6.16
N ALA A 27 1.13 -6.92 5.68
CA ALA A 27 2.30 -7.12 6.54
C ALA A 27 2.67 -5.85 7.32
N VAL A 28 2.61 -4.66 6.70
CA VAL A 28 2.79 -3.37 7.39
C VAL A 28 1.74 -3.18 8.49
N LEU A 29 0.46 -3.44 8.21
CA LEU A 29 -0.59 -3.39 9.23
C LEU A 29 -0.32 -4.37 10.37
N GLY A 30 0.05 -5.61 10.04
CA GLY A 30 0.39 -6.64 11.03
C GLY A 30 1.57 -6.22 11.91
N GLY A 31 2.61 -5.64 11.32
CA GLY A 31 3.75 -5.06 12.05
C GLY A 31 3.31 -3.94 12.99
N SER A 32 2.47 -3.00 12.53
CA SER A 32 1.96 -1.93 13.38
C SER A 32 1.09 -2.43 14.54
N LEU A 33 0.27 -3.47 14.31
CA LEU A 33 -0.51 -4.10 15.37
C LEU A 33 0.38 -4.82 16.38
N TYR A 34 1.37 -5.57 15.90
CA TYR A 34 2.38 -6.19 16.76
C TYR A 34 3.10 -5.14 17.61
N GLN A 35 3.48 -4.01 17.01
CA GLN A 35 4.11 -2.93 17.77
C GLN A 35 3.21 -2.45 18.90
N MET A 36 1.95 -2.13 18.61
CA MET A 36 1.03 -1.58 19.62
C MET A 36 0.67 -2.58 20.72
N VAL A 37 0.59 -3.87 20.40
CA VAL A 37 0.15 -4.91 21.36
C VAL A 37 1.32 -5.49 22.16
N ALA A 38 2.44 -5.75 21.50
CA ALA A 38 3.53 -6.54 22.08
C ALA A 38 4.81 -5.73 22.28
N GLU A 39 5.09 -4.72 21.46
CA GLU A 39 6.37 -4.01 21.51
C GLU A 39 6.32 -2.77 22.41
N VAL A 40 5.35 -1.89 22.16
CA VAL A 40 5.15 -0.59 22.81
C VAL A 40 5.04 -0.71 24.34
N PRO A 41 4.26 -1.65 24.90
CA PRO A 41 4.13 -1.78 26.35
C PRO A 41 5.46 -2.04 27.08
N ASN A 42 6.47 -2.58 26.39
CA ASN A 42 7.77 -2.91 26.99
C ASN A 42 8.72 -1.71 27.12
N TRP A 43 8.38 -0.56 26.53
CA TRP A 43 9.22 0.63 26.63
C TRP A 43 8.45 1.91 26.96
N SER A 44 7.12 1.86 26.96
CA SER A 44 6.29 3.07 27.04
C SER A 44 5.71 3.37 28.42
N THR A 45 5.93 2.49 29.41
CA THR A 45 5.39 2.64 30.78
C THR A 45 6.26 3.58 31.62
N ASN A 46 7.58 3.39 31.54
CA ASN A 46 8.57 4.35 32.03
C ASN A 46 9.65 4.61 30.96
N PRO A 47 9.33 5.39 29.91
CA PRO A 47 10.19 5.59 28.75
C PRO A 47 11.63 6.02 29.06
N ALA A 48 11.82 6.88 30.06
CA ALA A 48 13.13 7.39 30.43
C ALA A 48 14.10 6.28 30.89
N GLU A 49 13.58 5.23 31.55
CA GLU A 49 14.36 4.09 32.02
C GLU A 49 14.35 2.92 31.02
N GLU A 50 13.17 2.59 30.48
CA GLU A 50 12.92 1.35 29.74
C GLU A 50 13.46 1.40 28.29
N LEU A 51 13.55 2.59 27.68
CA LEU A 51 14.07 2.73 26.32
C LEU A 51 15.53 2.26 26.20
N GLN A 52 16.32 2.38 27.27
CA GLN A 52 17.69 1.86 27.26
C GLN A 52 17.72 0.34 27.09
N ALA A 53 16.88 -0.38 27.86
CA ALA A 53 16.76 -1.82 27.76
C ALA A 53 16.22 -2.24 26.38
N TYR A 54 15.20 -1.53 25.88
CA TYR A 54 14.64 -1.77 24.55
C TYR A 54 15.68 -1.61 23.42
N ARG A 55 16.48 -0.54 23.45
CA ARG A 55 17.57 -0.31 22.48
C ARG A 55 18.66 -1.39 22.57
N GLN A 56 18.91 -1.92 23.76
CA GLN A 56 19.89 -2.99 23.97
C GLN A 56 19.38 -4.38 23.55
N PHE A 57 18.07 -4.58 23.44
CA PHE A 57 17.48 -5.82 22.93
C PHE A 57 17.66 -5.94 21.40
N PHE A 58 17.35 -4.88 20.66
CA PHE A 58 17.46 -4.83 19.19
C PHE A 58 18.87 -4.45 18.70
N ARG A 59 19.84 -5.36 18.86
CA ARG A 59 21.27 -5.09 18.53
C ARG A 59 21.63 -5.20 17.05
N PHE A 60 20.98 -6.11 16.33
CA PHE A 60 21.32 -6.42 14.92
C PHE A 60 20.29 -5.90 13.92
N SER A 61 19.02 -5.88 14.32
CA SER A 61 17.90 -5.42 13.51
C SER A 61 16.88 -4.79 14.43
N HIS A 62 16.13 -3.81 13.93
CA HIS A 62 15.05 -3.14 14.65
C HIS A 62 13.82 -3.04 13.74
N ALA A 63 12.64 -2.80 14.33
CA ALA A 63 11.37 -2.72 13.60
C ALA A 63 11.39 -1.73 12.42
N GLY A 64 12.22 -0.69 12.50
CA GLY A 64 12.39 0.29 11.42
C GLY A 64 12.79 -0.33 10.08
N TYR A 65 13.69 -1.33 10.05
CA TYR A 65 14.10 -1.98 8.80
C TYR A 65 12.95 -2.73 8.11
N PHE A 66 12.04 -3.33 8.87
CA PHE A 66 10.85 -3.98 8.35
C PHE A 66 9.98 -2.97 7.58
N PHE A 67 9.67 -1.82 8.18
CA PHE A 67 8.85 -0.79 7.54
C PHE A 67 9.57 -0.10 6.39
N GLN A 68 10.86 0.23 6.54
CA GLN A 68 11.69 0.85 5.50
C GLN A 68 11.81 -0.04 4.25
N THR A 69 11.64 -1.35 4.39
CA THR A 69 11.64 -2.29 3.26
C THR A 69 10.25 -2.43 2.64
N LEU A 70 9.23 -2.73 3.45
CA LEU A 70 7.90 -3.07 2.94
C LEU A 70 7.10 -1.86 2.47
N VAL A 71 7.26 -0.70 3.09
CA VAL A 71 6.50 0.50 2.70
C VAL A 71 6.85 0.94 1.26
N PRO A 72 8.14 1.14 0.89
CA PRO A 72 8.49 1.47 -0.49
C PRO A 72 8.05 0.40 -1.48
N PHE A 73 8.21 -0.88 -1.13
CA PHE A 73 7.76 -1.99 -1.97
C PHE A 73 6.25 -1.94 -2.22
N THR A 74 5.44 -1.65 -1.19
CA THR A 74 3.99 -1.48 -1.27
C THR A 74 3.64 -0.34 -2.24
N LEU A 75 4.26 0.83 -2.05
CA LEU A 75 3.95 2.04 -2.81
C LEU A 75 4.33 1.88 -4.29
N LEU A 76 5.54 1.36 -4.56
CA LEU A 76 6.03 1.15 -5.93
C LEU A 76 5.20 0.09 -6.66
N SER A 77 4.85 -1.01 -5.99
CA SER A 77 4.00 -2.05 -6.56
C SER A 77 2.60 -1.51 -6.89
N LEU A 78 2.00 -0.72 -5.99
CA LEU A 78 0.70 -0.11 -6.23
C LEU A 78 0.74 0.94 -7.35
N LEU A 79 1.79 1.74 -7.41
CA LEU A 79 1.98 2.73 -8.47
C LEU A 79 2.07 2.06 -9.84
N ALA A 80 2.90 1.02 -9.96
CA ALA A 80 3.03 0.23 -11.18
C ALA A 80 1.71 -0.48 -11.53
N ALA A 81 1.04 -1.11 -10.55
CA ALA A 81 -0.28 -1.70 -10.75
C ALA A 81 -1.30 -0.68 -11.27
N THR A 82 -1.30 0.53 -10.72
CA THR A 82 -2.20 1.62 -11.13
C THR A 82 -1.95 2.03 -12.58
N ALA A 83 -0.69 2.16 -12.99
CA ALA A 83 -0.34 2.49 -14.37
C ALA A 83 -0.74 1.36 -15.35
N LEU A 84 -0.55 0.10 -14.98
CA LEU A 84 -0.89 -1.05 -15.83
C LEU A 84 -2.39 -1.25 -15.96
N LEU A 85 -3.15 -1.03 -14.88
CA LEU A 85 -4.60 -1.21 -14.80
C LEU A 85 -5.40 0.04 -15.18
N TRP A 86 -4.76 1.17 -15.50
CA TRP A 86 -5.42 2.45 -15.77
C TRP A 86 -6.53 2.41 -16.83
N ASN A 87 -6.38 1.52 -17.81
CA ASN A 87 -7.28 1.39 -18.95
C ASN A 87 -8.37 0.33 -18.76
N GLN A 88 -8.42 -0.34 -17.61
CA GLN A 88 -9.37 -1.41 -17.27
C GLN A 88 -10.76 -0.91 -16.84
N GLY A 89 -10.97 0.41 -16.80
CA GLY A 89 -12.30 1.02 -16.60
C GLY A 89 -12.28 2.18 -15.62
N ARG A 90 -13.18 3.16 -15.83
CA ARG A 90 -13.29 4.35 -14.95
C ARG A 90 -13.62 3.97 -13.51
N ALA A 91 -14.32 2.85 -13.31
CA ALA A 91 -14.67 2.33 -11.98
C ALA A 91 -13.44 1.90 -11.15
N LEU A 92 -12.33 1.50 -11.79
CA LEU A 92 -11.09 1.12 -11.08
C LEU A 92 -10.16 2.31 -10.80
N ARG A 93 -10.23 3.38 -11.60
CA ARG A 93 -9.32 4.52 -11.45
C ARG A 93 -9.46 5.20 -10.10
N ARG A 94 -10.70 5.48 -9.68
CA ARG A 94 -10.99 6.13 -8.39
C ARG A 94 -10.43 5.34 -7.20
N PRO A 95 -10.73 4.04 -7.02
CA PRO A 95 -10.18 3.29 -5.89
C PRO A 95 -8.66 3.16 -5.93
N LEU A 96 -8.04 3.00 -7.10
CA LEU A 96 -6.58 2.96 -7.22
C LEU A 96 -5.92 4.29 -6.80
N LEU A 97 -6.51 5.43 -7.20
CA LEU A 97 -6.06 6.74 -6.76
C LEU A 97 -6.28 6.97 -5.26
N LEU A 98 -7.40 6.48 -4.70
CA LEU A 98 -7.66 6.56 -3.26
C LEU A 98 -6.64 5.73 -2.46
N LEU A 99 -6.26 4.54 -2.95
CA LEU A 99 -5.21 3.73 -2.33
C LEU A 99 -3.86 4.46 -2.35
N LEU A 100 -3.47 5.03 -3.49
CA LEU A 100 -2.23 5.80 -3.61
C LEU A 100 -2.24 7.02 -2.68
N ALA A 101 -3.32 7.80 -2.69
CA ALA A 101 -3.47 8.96 -1.83
C ALA A 101 -3.41 8.58 -0.35
N GLY A 102 -4.10 7.50 0.05
CA GLY A 102 -4.08 6.99 1.41
C GLY A 102 -2.67 6.59 1.87
N LEU A 103 -1.94 5.81 1.05
CA LEU A 103 -0.56 5.44 1.37
C LEU A 103 0.34 6.69 1.45
N VAL A 104 0.27 7.60 0.48
CA VAL A 104 1.08 8.82 0.48
C VAL A 104 0.80 9.69 1.71
N VAL A 105 -0.47 9.88 2.08
CA VAL A 105 -0.83 10.64 3.29
C VAL A 105 -0.26 9.96 4.55
N ASN A 106 -0.37 8.63 4.64
CA ASN A 106 0.16 7.88 5.76
C ASN A 106 1.69 8.00 5.87
N GLU A 107 2.39 7.99 4.73
CA GLU A 107 3.84 8.12 4.69
C GLU A 107 4.30 9.55 4.96
N VAL A 108 3.65 10.56 4.39
CA VAL A 108 3.95 11.97 4.71
C VAL A 108 3.76 12.22 6.20
N PHE A 109 2.68 11.70 6.80
CA PHE A 109 2.48 11.76 8.24
C PHE A 109 3.60 11.04 9.01
N THR A 110 4.02 9.87 8.54
CA THR A 110 5.13 9.11 9.15
C THR A 110 6.45 9.90 9.12
N PHE A 111 6.80 10.47 7.97
CA PHE A 111 8.02 11.26 7.84
C PHE A 111 7.97 12.56 8.65
N ALA A 112 6.84 13.28 8.61
CA ALA A 112 6.71 14.58 9.27
C ALA A 112 6.56 14.47 10.79
N TYR A 113 5.84 13.45 11.28
CA TYR A 113 5.49 13.32 12.69
C TYR A 113 6.30 12.25 13.42
N PHE A 114 6.41 11.04 12.84
CA PHE A 114 7.03 9.91 13.53
C PHE A 114 8.55 9.92 13.45
N MET A 115 9.15 10.27 12.30
CA MET A 115 10.61 10.22 12.20
C MET A 115 11.34 11.12 13.19
N PRO A 116 10.96 12.40 13.40
CA PRO A 116 11.60 13.23 14.40
C PRO A 116 11.57 12.61 15.81
N ARG A 117 10.43 12.00 16.17
CA ARG A 117 10.26 11.30 17.46
C ARG A 117 11.08 10.02 17.52
N ASN A 118 11.15 9.25 16.44
CA ASN A 118 11.94 8.04 16.38
C ASN A 118 13.44 8.31 16.57
N LEU A 119 13.94 9.44 16.03
CA LEU A 119 15.32 9.87 16.23
C LEU A 119 15.64 10.15 17.70
N VAL A 120 14.68 10.70 18.45
CA VAL A 120 14.83 10.96 19.88
C VAL A 120 14.65 9.68 20.71
N LEU A 121 13.62 8.89 20.41
CA LEU A 121 13.19 7.75 21.23
C LEU A 121 14.03 6.49 20.98
N PHE A 122 14.52 6.25 19.77
CA PHE A 122 15.11 4.95 19.43
C PHE A 122 16.57 4.99 19.00
N LEU A 123 17.09 6.15 18.58
CA LEU A 123 18.51 6.26 18.27
C LEU A 123 19.33 6.56 19.53
N PRO A 124 20.57 6.04 19.61
CA PRO A 124 21.50 6.43 20.67
C PRO A 124 21.78 7.94 20.59
N SER A 125 21.48 8.66 21.66
CA SER A 125 21.86 10.08 21.82
C SER A 125 23.15 10.17 22.62
N THR A 126 24.08 11.02 22.18
CA THR A 126 25.28 11.41 22.96
C THR A 126 24.98 12.48 23.99
N ALA A 127 23.83 13.15 23.88
CA ALA A 127 23.34 14.14 24.84
C ALA A 127 22.29 13.53 25.77
N SER A 128 22.35 13.88 27.07
CA SER A 128 21.30 13.57 28.02
C SER A 128 20.03 14.31 27.62
N ILE A 129 19.02 13.58 27.13
CA ILE A 129 17.69 14.12 26.86
C ILE A 129 16.95 14.09 28.19
N ASP A 130 16.31 15.21 28.52
CA ASP A 130 15.48 15.33 29.71
C ASP A 130 14.34 14.29 29.73
N ALA A 131 14.04 13.76 30.92
CA ALA A 131 13.06 12.70 31.10
C ALA A 131 11.64 13.13 30.73
N ASP A 132 11.26 14.38 31.01
CA ASP A 132 9.94 14.91 30.67
C ASP A 132 9.74 14.98 29.16
N THR A 133 10.79 15.35 28.43
CA THR A 133 10.82 15.35 26.97
C THR A 133 10.62 13.93 26.41
N VAL A 134 11.35 12.94 26.95
CA VAL A 134 11.24 11.54 26.52
C VAL A 134 9.82 11.00 26.78
N ASN A 135 9.28 11.24 27.98
CA ASN A 135 7.93 10.82 28.35
C ASN A 135 6.85 11.46 27.47
N THR A 136 7.00 12.75 27.15
CA THR A 136 6.09 13.47 26.27
C THR A 136 6.12 12.92 24.85
N MET A 137 7.32 12.73 24.28
CA MET A 137 7.45 12.18 22.92
C MET A 137 6.95 10.74 22.84
N ALA A 138 7.17 9.91 23.85
CA ALA A 138 6.65 8.54 23.93
C ALA A 138 5.12 8.54 23.95
N ARG A 139 4.48 9.41 24.74
CA ARG A 139 3.03 9.54 24.79
C ARG A 139 2.45 10.00 23.45
N GLU A 140 3.05 11.03 22.85
CA GLU A 140 2.65 11.53 21.52
C GLU A 140 2.77 10.45 20.44
N TRP A 141 3.88 9.71 20.43
CA TRP A 141 4.11 8.61 19.52
C TRP A 141 3.02 7.54 19.64
N GLN A 142 2.64 7.16 20.86
CA GLN A 142 1.57 6.19 21.09
C GLN A 142 0.22 6.70 20.60
N MET A 143 -0.15 7.93 20.99
CA MET A 143 -1.44 8.52 20.63
C MET A 143 -1.60 8.70 19.13
N ALA A 144 -0.54 9.06 18.42
CA ALA A 144 -0.55 9.22 16.97
C ALA A 144 -0.67 7.89 16.20
N ASN A 145 -0.35 6.75 16.81
CA ASN A 145 -0.46 5.46 16.12
C ASN A 145 -1.91 5.00 15.96
N TYR A 146 -2.82 5.35 16.87
CA TYR A 146 -4.24 5.01 16.73
C TYR A 146 -4.89 5.57 15.45
N PRO A 147 -4.83 6.88 15.15
CA PRO A 147 -5.38 7.40 13.90
C PRO A 147 -4.64 6.84 12.68
N ARG A 148 -3.32 6.62 12.76
CA ARG A 148 -2.53 5.97 11.70
C ARG A 148 -3.04 4.55 11.39
N LEU A 149 -3.36 3.77 12.43
CA LEU A 149 -3.94 2.44 12.28
C LEU A 149 -5.33 2.49 11.63
N VAL A 150 -6.18 3.45 12.03
CA VAL A 150 -7.50 3.64 11.41
C VAL A 150 -7.37 3.93 9.91
N VAL A 151 -6.45 4.82 9.52
CA VAL A 151 -6.17 5.12 8.11
C VAL A 151 -5.68 3.86 7.38
N THR A 152 -4.75 3.12 7.98
CA THR A 152 -4.19 1.88 7.41
C THR A 152 -5.27 0.81 7.21
N LEU A 153 -6.19 0.65 8.17
CA LEU A 153 -7.35 -0.23 8.04
C LEU A 153 -8.27 0.20 6.89
N GLY A 154 -8.50 1.51 6.73
CA GLY A 154 -9.25 2.06 5.59
C GLY A 154 -8.59 1.76 4.24
N ILE A 155 -7.26 1.78 4.17
CA ILE A 155 -6.49 1.38 2.99
C ILE A 155 -6.68 -0.10 2.69
N VAL A 156 -6.52 -0.98 3.69
CA VAL A 156 -6.72 -2.44 3.56
C VAL A 156 -8.15 -2.76 3.12
N TYR A 157 -9.15 -2.09 3.71
CA TYR A 157 -10.54 -2.22 3.29
C TYR A 157 -10.74 -1.81 1.81
N THR A 158 -10.10 -0.72 1.40
CA THR A 158 -10.13 -0.27 0.01
C THR A 158 -9.44 -1.25 -0.94
N PHE A 159 -8.34 -1.89 -0.51
CA PHE A 159 -7.71 -2.98 -1.27
C PHE A 159 -8.68 -4.15 -1.46
N LEU A 160 -9.33 -4.62 -0.39
CA LEU A 160 -10.31 -5.71 -0.44
C LEU A 160 -11.49 -5.38 -1.38
N ARG A 161 -12.03 -4.16 -1.27
CA ARG A 161 -13.11 -3.69 -2.17
C ARG A 161 -12.66 -3.65 -3.63
N THR A 162 -11.44 -3.18 -3.88
CA THR A 162 -10.88 -3.07 -5.24
C THR A 162 -10.55 -4.43 -5.83
N HIS A 163 -10.05 -5.36 -5.01
CA HIS A 163 -9.83 -6.75 -5.41
C HIS A 163 -11.14 -7.40 -5.89
N ARG A 164 -12.25 -7.18 -5.18
CA ARG A 164 -13.58 -7.62 -5.64
C ARG A 164 -13.90 -7.00 -7.00
N LEU A 165 -13.75 -5.67 -7.18
CA LEU A 165 -14.01 -5.03 -8.47
C LEU A 165 -13.17 -5.62 -9.62
N LEU A 166 -11.91 -5.96 -9.36
CA LEU A 166 -11.03 -6.61 -10.34
C LEU A 166 -11.47 -8.03 -10.72
N SER A 167 -12.11 -8.77 -9.81
CA SER A 167 -12.67 -10.10 -10.12
C SER A 167 -13.97 -10.03 -10.94
N TRP A 168 -14.70 -8.91 -10.89
CA TRP A 168 -16.01 -8.75 -11.56
C TRP A 168 -15.93 -8.15 -12.97
N LEU A 169 -14.84 -7.48 -13.36
CA LEU A 169 -14.76 -6.82 -14.67
C LEU A 169 -14.44 -7.83 -15.78
N PRO A 170 -15.39 -8.11 -16.71
CA PRO A 170 -15.06 -8.81 -17.96
C PRO A 170 -14.14 -7.91 -18.77
N GLU A 171 -13.14 -8.44 -19.49
CA GLU A 171 -12.27 -7.62 -20.35
C GLU A 171 -13.09 -6.94 -21.46
N THR A 172 -13.65 -5.76 -21.17
CA THR A 172 -14.71 -5.14 -21.97
C THR A 172 -14.18 -4.36 -23.17
N LYS A 173 -12.93 -4.60 -23.58
CA LYS A 173 -12.28 -3.86 -24.67
C LYS A 173 -11.75 -4.71 -25.82
N ALA A 174 -11.63 -6.03 -25.68
CA ALA A 174 -11.25 -6.88 -26.82
C ALA A 174 -12.37 -6.94 -27.89
N ALA A 175 -13.64 -6.82 -27.50
CA ALA A 175 -14.78 -6.91 -28.43
C ALA A 175 -15.09 -5.61 -29.21
N ALA A 176 -14.70 -4.45 -28.68
CA ALA A 176 -15.06 -3.16 -29.28
C ALA A 176 -14.18 -2.74 -30.48
N HIS A 177 -13.02 -3.36 -30.67
CA HIS A 177 -12.16 -3.13 -31.85
C HIS A 177 -12.23 -4.24 -32.90
N ALA A 178 -12.71 -5.43 -32.55
CA ALA A 178 -12.92 -6.51 -33.51
C ALA A 178 -14.22 -6.35 -34.34
N GLY A 179 -15.15 -5.48 -33.93
CA GLY A 179 -16.40 -5.21 -34.66
C GLY A 179 -16.33 -4.09 -35.69
N ALA A 180 -15.18 -3.44 -35.88
CA ALA A 180 -15.02 -2.28 -36.77
C ALA A 180 -14.30 -2.60 -38.09
N THR A 181 -14.13 -3.88 -38.44
CA THR A 181 -13.75 -4.26 -39.81
C THR A 181 -15.01 -4.30 -40.68
N ARG A 182 -15.22 -3.16 -41.36
CA ARG A 182 -15.91 -2.94 -42.65
C ARG A 182 -16.56 -4.19 -43.28
N PRO A 183 -17.86 -4.15 -43.67
CA PRO A 183 -18.41 -5.15 -44.58
C PRO A 183 -17.58 -5.13 -45.87
N ALA A 184 -17.05 -6.29 -46.26
CA ALA A 184 -16.40 -6.48 -47.54
C ALA A 184 -17.39 -6.09 -48.65
N ALA A 185 -16.99 -5.14 -49.48
CA ALA A 185 -17.68 -4.82 -50.71
C ALA A 185 -17.80 -6.10 -51.55
N GLU A 186 -19.03 -6.53 -51.81
CA GLU A 186 -19.33 -7.50 -52.87
C GLU A 186 -18.88 -6.90 -54.21
N LEU A 187 -17.68 -7.28 -54.65
CA LEU A 187 -17.26 -7.15 -56.04
C LEU A 187 -18.08 -8.15 -56.86
N ARG A 188 -19.22 -7.71 -57.40
CA ARG A 188 -19.87 -8.39 -58.54
C ARG A 188 -19.10 -8.04 -59.82
N PRO A 189 -18.61 -9.02 -60.59
CA PRO A 189 -18.24 -8.77 -61.98
C PRO A 189 -19.53 -8.74 -62.82
N GLU A 190 -19.81 -7.60 -63.46
CA GLU A 190 -20.77 -7.58 -64.56
C GLU A 190 -20.17 -8.36 -65.74
N LEU A 191 -20.78 -9.50 -66.05
CA LEU A 191 -20.52 -10.22 -67.30
C LEU A 191 -21.39 -9.58 -68.38
N THR A 192 -20.75 -8.84 -69.27
CA THR A 192 -21.26 -8.50 -70.60
C THR A 192 -21.53 -9.77 -71.41
N HIS A 193 -22.77 -9.97 -71.84
CA HIS A 193 -23.16 -10.51 -73.14
C HIS A 193 -24.56 -10.02 -73.51
#